data_AF-A0A7I8J6N5-F1
#
_entry.id   AF-A0A7I8J6N5-F1
#
_cell.length_a   1.000
_cell.length_b   1.000
_cell.length_c   1.000
_cell.angle_alpha   90.00
_cell.angle_beta   90.00
_cell.angle_gamma   90.00
#
_symmetry.space_group_name_H-M   'P 1'
#
loop_
_entity.id
_entity.type
_entity.pdbx_description
1 polymer ?
#
loop_
_entity_poly.entity_id
_entity_poly.type
_entity_poly.pdbx_seq_one_letter_code
_entity_poly.pdbx_strand_id
1 'polypeptide(L)'
;MIGTLPRPGDDDGKGRTVFLVVLRGLAMAATLSATILMAVASEKTTVFSITFEAKFQNSPALWFSVVSNAVSAGYSFLALFISPTSSLFRFVVPLDAIVAMLLTGALAAAGSISYLGKKGNPHTGWMPICGQVPGFCDQMMISIVCAFIGVLLYTAIVLYNVSIAMNSLISSFPKLPVSVPRP
;
A
#
# COMPACT_ATOMS: atom_id res chain seq x y z
N MET A 1 -17.78 39.32 20.28
CA MET A 1 -17.50 37.87 20.27
C MET A 1 -18.74 37.16 19.75
N ILE A 2 -18.80 36.91 18.44
CA ILE A 2 -19.84 36.06 17.85
C ILE A 2 -19.24 34.66 17.81
N GLY A 3 -19.48 33.89 18.87
CA GLY A 3 -19.14 32.48 18.91
C GLY A 3 -20.09 31.73 18.00
N THR A 4 -19.63 31.34 16.82
CA THR A 4 -20.36 30.38 15.97
C THR A 4 -20.40 29.04 16.69
N LEU A 5 -21.58 28.66 17.18
CA LEU A 5 -21.86 27.33 17.70
C LEU A 5 -21.51 26.28 16.62
N PRO A 6 -20.71 25.24 16.93
CA PRO A 6 -20.43 24.17 16.00
C PRO A 6 -21.73 23.43 15.67
N ARG A 7 -22.02 23.26 14.37
CA ARG A 7 -23.15 22.44 13.94
C ARG A 7 -22.88 20.97 14.31
N PRO A 8 -23.88 20.21 14.78
CA PRO A 8 -23.74 18.81 15.22
C PRO A 8 -23.51 17.79 14.07
N GLY A 9 -22.88 18.25 12.98
CA GLY A 9 -22.40 17.43 11.86
C GLY A 9 -20.98 17.80 11.39
N ASP A 10 -20.33 18.76 12.05
CA ASP A 10 -18.95 19.20 11.75
C ASP A 10 -17.91 18.25 12.40
N ASP A 11 -18.21 17.72 13.59
CA ASP A 11 -17.34 16.78 14.32
C ASP A 11 -17.18 15.43 13.62
N ASP A 12 -18.23 14.93 12.96
CA ASP A 12 -18.18 13.67 12.21
C ASP A 12 -17.28 13.78 10.97
N GLY A 13 -17.30 14.92 10.25
CA GLY A 13 -16.39 15.15 9.12
C GLY A 13 -14.92 15.22 9.57
N LYS A 14 -14.66 15.93 10.66
CA LYS A 14 -13.31 16.13 11.20
C LYS A 14 -12.69 14.82 11.70
N GLY A 15 -13.44 13.98 12.42
CA GLY A 15 -12.97 12.67 12.86
C GLY A 15 -12.58 11.75 11.71
N ARG A 16 -13.38 11.75 10.64
CA ARG A 16 -13.12 10.97 9.41
C ARG A 16 -11.86 11.42 8.68
N THR A 17 -11.65 12.74 8.57
CA THR A 17 -10.42 13.30 7.97
C THR A 17 -9.19 12.94 8.81
N VAL A 18 -9.25 13.09 10.13
CA VAL A 18 -8.14 12.73 11.04
C VAL A 18 -7.80 11.25 10.91
N PHE A 19 -8.80 10.36 10.91
CA PHE A 19 -8.61 8.93 10.77
C PHE A 19 -7.90 8.57 9.44
N LEU A 20 -8.34 9.15 8.33
CA LEU A 20 -7.70 8.98 7.01
C LEU A 20 -6.25 9.48 6.98
N VAL A 21 -5.97 10.63 7.60
CA VAL A 21 -4.62 11.19 7.69
C VAL A 21 -3.69 10.28 8.50
N VAL A 22 -4.17 9.74 9.62
CA VAL A 22 -3.41 8.79 10.45
C VAL A 22 -3.10 7.51 9.69
N LEU A 23 -4.12 6.93 9.02
CA LEU A 23 -3.95 5.75 8.16
C LEU A 23 -2.91 5.98 7.06
N ARG A 24 -2.93 7.16 6.42
CA ARG A 24 -1.94 7.54 5.41
C ARG A 24 -0.55 7.72 5.98
N GLY A 25 -0.42 8.32 7.14
CA GLY A 25 0.86 8.44 7.83
C GLY A 25 1.48 7.07 8.15
N LEU A 26 0.66 6.15 8.66
CA LEU A 26 1.06 4.76 8.92
C LEU A 26 1.42 4.02 7.62
N ALA A 27 0.62 4.18 6.56
CA ALA A 27 0.89 3.57 5.26
C ALA A 27 2.20 4.08 4.65
N MET A 28 2.45 5.39 4.73
CA MET A 28 3.71 6.01 4.29
C MET A 28 4.90 5.47 5.09
N ALA A 29 4.79 5.35 6.42
CA ALA A 29 5.85 4.78 7.24
C ALA A 29 6.13 3.31 6.89
N ALA A 30 5.08 2.52 6.62
CA ALA A 30 5.20 1.11 6.21
C ALA A 30 5.88 0.96 4.84
N THR A 31 5.51 1.77 3.84
CA THR A 31 6.10 1.69 2.50
C THR A 31 7.52 2.26 2.45
N LEU A 32 7.80 3.30 3.24
CA LEU A 32 9.16 3.83 3.41
C LEU A 32 10.06 2.81 4.12
N SER A 33 9.61 2.21 5.22
CA SER A 33 10.39 1.17 5.90
C SER A 33 10.64 -0.03 4.99
N ALA A 34 9.64 -0.49 4.23
CA ALA A 34 9.83 -1.55 3.24
C ALA A 34 10.89 -1.17 2.18
N THR A 35 10.82 0.05 1.65
CA THR A 35 11.78 0.58 0.67
C THR A 35 13.19 0.67 1.25
N ILE A 36 13.33 1.22 2.45
CA ILE A 36 14.62 1.38 3.14
C ILE A 36 15.21 0.01 3.47
N LEU A 37 14.41 -0.92 3.98
CA LEU A 37 14.86 -2.28 4.27
C LEU A 37 15.34 -2.99 3.00
N MET A 38 14.62 -2.87 1.87
CA MET A 38 15.12 -3.39 0.59
C MET A 38 16.38 -2.65 0.11
N ALA A 39 16.47 -1.34 0.28
CA ALA A 39 17.63 -0.58 -0.16
C ALA A 39 18.90 -0.94 0.65
N VAL A 40 18.74 -1.07 1.98
CA VAL A 40 19.81 -1.39 2.94
C VAL A 40 20.14 -2.88 2.93
N ALA A 41 19.22 -3.75 2.51
CA ALA A 41 19.47 -5.18 2.31
C ALA A 41 20.52 -5.48 1.22
N SER A 42 21.28 -4.51 0.73
CA SER A 42 22.34 -4.72 -0.24
C SER A 42 23.54 -5.40 0.40
N GLU A 43 23.59 -6.73 0.27
CA GLU A 43 24.74 -7.55 0.64
C GLU A 43 25.52 -7.97 -0.61
N LYS A 44 26.83 -7.68 -0.65
CA LYS A 44 27.72 -8.14 -1.73
C LYS A 44 28.40 -9.42 -1.28
N THR A 45 27.95 -10.57 -1.77
CA THR A 45 28.54 -11.87 -1.44
C THR A 45 29.24 -12.47 -2.65
N THR A 46 30.56 -12.62 -2.58
CA THR A 46 31.37 -13.34 -3.57
C THR A 46 31.24 -14.84 -3.36
N VAL A 47 30.58 -15.54 -4.27
CA VAL A 47 30.43 -17.00 -4.23
C VAL A 47 31.02 -17.59 -5.51
N PHE A 48 32.00 -18.49 -5.39
CA PHE A 48 32.67 -19.19 -6.51
C PHE A 48 33.41 -18.31 -7.54
N SER A 49 34.24 -17.35 -7.12
CA SER A 49 35.08 -16.53 -8.02
C SER A 49 34.30 -15.76 -9.12
N ILE A 50 32.98 -15.66 -8.95
CA ILE A 50 32.04 -14.87 -9.72
C ILE A 50 31.39 -13.93 -8.70
N THR A 51 31.57 -12.63 -8.87
CA THR A 51 30.99 -11.62 -7.98
C THR A 51 29.49 -11.58 -8.21
N PHE A 52 28.73 -12.40 -7.48
CA PHE A 52 27.28 -12.28 -7.42
C PHE A 52 26.94 -11.01 -6.63
N GLU A 53 26.94 -9.89 -7.33
CA GLU A 53 26.28 -8.69 -6.84
C GLU A 53 24.77 -8.98 -6.88
N ALA A 54 24.24 -9.54 -5.79
CA ALA A 54 22.81 -9.70 -5.55
C ALA A 54 22.20 -8.31 -5.27
N LYS A 55 22.33 -7.42 -6.26
CA LYS A 55 21.64 -6.15 -6.29
C LYS A 55 20.16 -6.42 -6.54
N PHE A 56 19.32 -5.72 -5.80
CA PHE A 56 17.88 -5.61 -6.07
C PHE A 56 17.55 -5.27 -7.53
N GLN A 57 18.50 -4.65 -8.25
CA GLN A 57 18.41 -4.31 -9.67
C GLN A 57 18.49 -5.52 -10.63
N ASN A 58 19.07 -6.65 -10.20
CA ASN A 58 19.21 -7.83 -11.06
C ASN A 58 17.94 -8.70 -11.09
N SER A 59 17.07 -8.55 -10.09
CA SER A 59 15.76 -9.23 -10.06
C SER A 59 14.64 -8.22 -10.36
N PRO A 60 14.04 -8.23 -11.56
CA PRO A 60 13.04 -7.24 -11.95
C PRO A 60 11.83 -7.18 -11.01
N ALA A 61 11.50 -8.29 -10.35
CA ALA A 61 10.42 -8.34 -9.35
C ALA A 61 10.72 -7.50 -8.09
N LEU A 62 11.97 -7.51 -7.61
CA LEU A 62 12.34 -6.77 -6.40
C LEU A 62 12.51 -5.29 -6.71
N TRP A 63 13.12 -4.97 -7.86
CA TRP A 63 13.16 -3.61 -8.37
C TRP A 63 11.76 -3.00 -8.50
N PHE A 64 10.83 -3.74 -9.11
CA PHE A 64 9.44 -3.30 -9.25
C PHE A 64 8.78 -3.04 -7.89
N SER A 65 9.07 -3.87 -6.89
CA SER A 65 8.58 -3.66 -5.52
C SER A 65 9.12 -2.38 -4.87
N VAL A 66 10.43 -2.11 -4.99
CA VAL A 66 11.06 -0.88 -4.47
C VAL A 66 10.45 0.36 -5.13
N VAL A 67 10.36 0.37 -6.46
CA VAL A 67 9.80 1.50 -7.22
C VAL A 67 8.34 1.73 -6.84
N SER A 68 7.54 0.68 -6.72
CA SER A 68 6.12 0.79 -6.34
C SER A 68 5.94 1.36 -4.93
N ASN A 69 6.74 0.89 -3.96
CA ASN A 69 6.70 1.42 -2.60
C ASN A 69 7.16 2.89 -2.56
N ALA A 70 8.21 3.26 -3.29
CA ALA A 70 8.68 4.65 -3.38
C ALA A 70 7.63 5.59 -4.00
N VAL A 71 6.98 5.17 -5.10
CA VAL A 71 5.88 5.92 -5.74
C VAL A 71 4.73 6.12 -4.75
N SER A 72 4.36 5.07 -4.00
CA SER A 72 3.28 5.16 -3.01
C SER A 72 3.62 6.07 -1.83
N ALA A 73 4.88 6.11 -1.38
CA ALA A 73 5.33 7.02 -0.33
C ALA A 73 5.27 8.47 -0.82
N GLY A 74 5.74 8.74 -2.04
CA GLY A 74 5.61 10.05 -2.68
C GLY A 74 4.14 10.47 -2.82
N TYR A 75 3.28 9.56 -3.30
CA TYR A 75 1.86 9.81 -3.39
C TYR A 75 1.22 10.11 -2.03
N SER A 76 1.52 9.32 -0.99
CA SER A 76 1.02 9.57 0.37
C SER A 76 1.45 10.94 0.90
N PHE A 77 2.70 11.34 0.64
CA PHE A 77 3.21 12.65 1.02
C PHE A 77 2.46 13.77 0.31
N LEU A 78 2.30 13.70 -1.02
CA LEU A 78 1.51 14.67 -1.78
C LEU A 78 0.06 14.73 -1.28
N ALA A 79 -0.54 13.57 -1.02
CA ALA A 79 -1.93 13.45 -0.62
C ALA A 79 -2.19 13.93 0.82
N LEU A 80 -1.13 14.13 1.63
CA LEU A 80 -1.19 14.77 2.94
C LEU A 80 -1.25 16.30 2.85
N PHE A 81 -0.67 16.87 1.79
CA PHE A 81 -0.69 18.32 1.50
C PHE A 81 -1.95 18.78 0.78
N ILE A 82 -2.71 17.87 0.16
CA ILE A 82 -3.96 18.19 -0.52
C ILE A 82 -5.04 18.50 0.52
N SER A 83 -5.51 19.74 0.53
CA SER A 83 -6.59 20.17 1.42
C SER A 83 -7.91 19.48 1.06
N PRO A 84 -8.68 18.96 2.05
CA PRO A 84 -9.93 18.22 1.82
C PRO A 84 -11.04 19.07 1.17
N THR A 85 -10.90 20.39 1.17
CA THR A 85 -11.84 21.33 0.57
C THR A 85 -11.65 21.50 -0.95
N SER A 86 -10.59 20.92 -1.51
CA SER A 86 -10.30 21.03 -2.95
C SER A 86 -11.10 20.03 -3.78
N SER A 87 -11.56 20.46 -4.96
CA SER A 87 -12.22 19.59 -5.96
C SER A 87 -11.37 18.35 -6.32
N LEU A 88 -10.06 18.43 -6.08
CA LEU A 88 -9.09 17.36 -6.28
C LEU A 88 -9.34 16.12 -5.41
N PHE A 89 -10.04 16.25 -4.28
CA PHE A 89 -10.35 15.12 -3.41
C PHE A 89 -11.15 14.01 -4.12
N ARG A 90 -11.92 14.37 -5.16
CA ARG A 90 -12.66 13.39 -5.99
C ARG A 90 -11.74 12.46 -6.80
N PHE A 91 -10.56 12.93 -7.19
CA PHE A 91 -9.56 12.13 -7.90
C PHE A 91 -8.70 11.29 -6.96
N VAL A 92 -8.69 11.60 -5.67
CA VAL A 92 -7.90 10.89 -4.66
C VAL A 92 -8.38 9.44 -4.49
N VAL A 93 -9.69 9.20 -4.48
CA VAL A 93 -10.29 7.87 -4.32
C VAL A 93 -9.86 6.86 -5.40
N PRO A 94 -9.99 7.14 -6.71
CA PRO A 94 -9.51 6.22 -7.74
C PRO A 94 -7.98 6.08 -7.74
N LEU A 95 -7.24 7.14 -7.39
CA LEU A 95 -5.78 7.06 -7.27
C LEU A 95 -5.33 6.15 -6.11
N ASP A 96 -5.99 6.22 -4.95
CA ASP A 96 -5.75 5.31 -3.82
C ASP A 96 -5.94 3.84 -4.24
N ALA A 97 -6.98 3.56 -5.03
CA ALA A 97 -7.24 2.22 -5.55
C ALA A 97 -6.14 1.73 -6.51
N ILE A 98 -5.67 2.60 -7.41
CA ILE A 98 -4.55 2.28 -8.33
C ILE A 98 -3.28 1.98 -7.54
N VAL A 99 -2.96 2.79 -6.53
CA VAL A 99 -1.77 2.60 -5.69
C VAL A 99 -1.87 1.29 -4.90
N ALA A 100 -3.05 0.97 -4.34
CA ALA A 100 -3.27 -0.29 -3.63
C ALA A 100 -3.08 -1.51 -4.54
N MET A 101 -3.60 -1.46 -5.77
CA MET A 101 -3.41 -2.52 -6.77
C MET A 101 -1.95 -2.67 -7.17
N LEU A 102 -1.26 -1.55 -7.40
CA LEU A 102 0.17 -1.53 -7.74
C LEU A 102 1.01 -2.20 -6.63
N LEU A 103 0.77 -1.83 -5.37
CA LEU A 103 1.48 -2.42 -4.21
C LEU A 103 1.20 -3.91 -4.05
N THR A 104 -0.05 -4.32 -4.27
CA THR A 104 -0.43 -5.74 -4.18
C THR A 104 0.28 -6.57 -5.25
N GLY A 105 0.34 -6.07 -6.50
CA GLY A 105 1.07 -6.72 -7.59
C GLY A 105 2.58 -6.81 -7.31
N ALA A 106 3.16 -5.72 -6.82
CA ALA A 106 4.56 -5.66 -6.40
C ALA A 106 4.88 -6.69 -5.30
N LEU A 107 4.02 -6.77 -4.28
CA LEU A 107 4.17 -7.71 -3.18
C LEU A 107 4.05 -9.16 -3.65
N ALA A 108 3.10 -9.47 -4.53
CA ALA A 108 2.93 -10.81 -5.08
C ALA A 108 4.16 -11.24 -5.90
N ALA A 109 4.69 -10.33 -6.74
CA ALA A 109 5.91 -10.57 -7.50
C ALA A 109 7.10 -10.82 -6.58
N ALA A 110 7.36 -9.92 -5.63
CA ALA A 110 8.46 -10.05 -4.67
C ALA A 110 8.32 -11.31 -3.80
N GLY A 111 7.10 -11.61 -3.33
CA GLY A 111 6.79 -12.77 -2.51
C GLY A 111 7.05 -14.09 -3.25
N SER A 112 6.68 -14.18 -4.53
CA SER A 112 6.94 -15.38 -5.34
C SER A 112 8.44 -15.66 -5.52
N ILE A 113 9.23 -14.63 -5.84
CA ILE A 113 10.68 -14.76 -5.97
C ILE A 113 11.33 -15.08 -4.62
N SER A 114 10.83 -14.52 -3.51
CA SER A 114 11.31 -14.84 -2.16
C SER A 114 11.04 -16.28 -1.77
N TYR A 115 9.84 -16.78 -2.10
CA TYR A 115 9.47 -18.17 -1.84
C TYR A 115 10.38 -19.13 -2.61
N LEU A 116 10.61 -18.84 -3.89
CA LEU A 116 11.52 -19.62 -4.71
C LEU A 116 12.97 -19.50 -4.23
N GLY A 117 13.40 -18.33 -3.75
CA GLY A 117 14.73 -18.14 -3.17
C GLY A 117 14.97 -18.97 -1.90
N LYS A 118 13.93 -19.15 -1.08
CA LYS A 118 14.01 -19.92 0.18
C LYS A 118 13.89 -21.43 -0.02
N LYS A 119 12.89 -21.89 -0.79
CA LYS A 119 12.62 -23.33 -0.98
C LYS A 119 13.25 -23.92 -2.23
N GLY A 120 13.49 -23.11 -3.26
CA GLY A 120 13.78 -23.60 -4.60
C GLY A 120 12.59 -24.34 -5.23
N ASN A 121 12.76 -24.78 -6.48
CA ASN A 121 11.89 -25.73 -7.13
C ASN A 121 12.74 -26.67 -8.01
N PRO A 122 13.00 -27.91 -7.56
CA PRO A 122 13.86 -28.84 -8.29
C PRO A 122 13.28 -29.22 -9.66
N HIS A 123 11.95 -29.19 -9.81
CA HIS A 123 11.29 -29.55 -11.06
C HIS A 123 11.57 -28.55 -12.19
N THR A 124 11.87 -27.28 -11.86
CA THR A 124 12.25 -26.23 -12.81
C THR A 124 13.74 -25.86 -12.72
N GLY A 125 14.54 -26.65 -12.00
CA GLY A 125 15.98 -26.36 -11.79
C GLY A 125 16.28 -25.14 -10.90
N TRP A 126 15.28 -24.62 -10.17
CA TRP A 126 15.49 -23.50 -9.26
C TRP A 126 16.11 -23.99 -7.95
N MET A 127 17.36 -23.59 -7.70
CA MET A 127 18.06 -23.91 -6.47
C MET A 127 17.78 -22.86 -5.38
N PRO A 128 17.74 -23.24 -4.09
CA PRO A 128 17.56 -22.29 -2.99
C PRO A 128 18.79 -21.39 -2.85
N ILE A 129 18.59 -20.08 -3.00
CA ILE A 129 19.65 -19.06 -2.96
C ILE A 129 19.89 -18.60 -1.52
N CYS A 130 18.85 -18.59 -0.68
CA CYS A 130 18.96 -18.08 0.70
C CYS A 130 19.92 -18.86 1.60
N GLY A 131 20.34 -20.08 1.20
CA GLY A 131 21.39 -20.81 1.92
C GLY A 131 22.79 -20.21 1.77
N GLN A 132 23.03 -19.41 0.72
CA GLN A 132 24.32 -18.76 0.44
C GLN A 132 24.37 -17.31 0.93
N VAL A 133 23.21 -16.64 1.03
CA VAL A 133 23.06 -15.22 1.39
C VAL A 133 21.99 -15.00 2.45
N PRO A 134 22.18 -15.55 3.67
CA PRO A 134 21.14 -15.53 4.70
C PRO A 134 20.78 -14.10 5.17
N GLY A 135 21.76 -13.20 5.28
CA GLY A 135 21.52 -11.81 5.71
C GLY A 135 20.61 -11.04 4.76
N PHE A 136 20.91 -11.09 3.45
CA PHE A 136 20.05 -10.55 2.40
C PHE A 136 18.62 -11.12 2.47
N CYS A 137 18.47 -12.44 2.59
CA CYS A 137 17.15 -13.08 2.60
C CYS A 137 16.33 -12.71 3.84
N ASP A 138 16.94 -12.57 5.01
CA ASP A 138 16.26 -12.14 6.22
C ASP A 138 15.75 -10.69 6.07
N GLN A 139 16.60 -9.78 5.61
CA GLN A 139 16.20 -8.37 5.39
C GLN A 139 15.11 -8.24 4.32
N MET A 140 15.21 -9.01 3.24
CA MET A 140 14.19 -9.09 2.19
C MET A 140 12.85 -9.58 2.74
N MET A 141 12.85 -10.62 3.58
CA MET A 141 11.63 -11.14 4.21
C MET A 141 10.99 -10.11 5.15
N ILE A 142 11.79 -9.43 5.98
CA ILE A 142 11.30 -8.36 6.87
C ILE A 142 10.68 -7.23 6.05
N SER A 143 11.32 -6.82 4.96
CA SER A 143 10.76 -5.81 4.04
C SER A 143 9.41 -6.23 3.44
N ILE A 144 9.27 -7.49 3.03
CA ILE A 144 8.02 -8.02 2.48
C ILE A 144 6.90 -8.02 3.53
N VAL A 145 7.23 -8.34 4.78
CA VAL A 145 6.27 -8.24 5.89
C VAL A 145 5.83 -6.79 6.09
N CYS A 146 6.76 -5.83 6.07
CA CYS A 146 6.42 -4.40 6.13
C CYS A 146 5.55 -3.96 4.95
N ALA A 147 5.87 -4.40 3.73
CA ALA A 147 5.08 -4.11 2.53
C ALA A 147 3.67 -4.72 2.60
N PHE A 148 3.52 -5.92 3.17
CA PHE A 148 2.21 -6.53 3.40
C PHE A 148 1.35 -5.71 4.36
N ILE A 149 1.92 -5.20 5.45
CA ILE A 149 1.23 -4.27 6.35
C ILE A 149 0.81 -2.99 5.59
N GLY A 150 1.69 -2.46 4.73
CA GLY A 150 1.37 -1.33 3.85
C GLY A 150 0.18 -1.60 2.93
N VAL A 151 0.11 -2.77 2.29
CA VAL A 151 -1.02 -3.21 1.45
C VAL A 151 -2.32 -3.27 2.25
N LEU A 152 -2.29 -3.80 3.48
CA LEU A 152 -3.48 -3.86 4.33
C LEU A 152 -3.99 -2.46 4.70
N LEU A 153 -3.09 -1.53 5.02
CA LEU A 153 -3.44 -0.14 5.32
C LEU A 153 -4.04 0.57 4.10
N TYR A 154 -3.42 0.43 2.92
CA TYR A 154 -3.96 0.98 1.68
C TYR A 154 -5.32 0.38 1.31
N THR A 155 -5.49 -0.93 1.52
CA THR A 155 -6.77 -1.61 1.30
C THR A 155 -7.85 -1.05 2.22
N ALA A 156 -7.54 -0.83 3.50
CA ALA A 156 -8.46 -0.21 4.45
C ALA A 156 -8.85 1.22 4.04
N ILE A 157 -7.88 2.03 3.56
CA ILE A 157 -8.13 3.38 3.04
C ILE A 157 -9.09 3.33 1.84
N VAL A 158 -8.85 2.43 0.88
CA VAL A 158 -9.70 2.28 -0.30
C VAL A 158 -11.12 1.86 0.08
N LEU A 159 -11.27 0.84 0.92
CA LEU A 159 -12.58 0.39 1.40
C LEU A 159 -13.35 1.51 2.11
N TYR A 160 -12.64 2.28 2.93
CA TYR A 160 -13.24 3.40 3.64
C TYR A 160 -13.70 4.50 2.68
N ASN A 161 -12.86 4.91 1.73
CA ASN A 161 -13.21 5.92 0.73
C ASN A 161 -14.38 5.46 -0.17
N VAL A 162 -14.37 4.19 -0.59
CA VAL A 162 -15.46 3.61 -1.39
C VAL A 162 -16.76 3.57 -0.60
N SER A 163 -16.74 3.19 0.68
CA SER A 163 -17.95 3.14 1.50
C SER A 163 -18.61 4.51 1.67
N ILE A 164 -17.82 5.58 1.84
CA ILE A 164 -18.33 6.97 1.88
C ILE A 164 -18.94 7.36 0.53
N ALA A 165 -18.26 7.06 -0.58
CA ALA A 165 -18.75 7.35 -1.92
C ALA A 165 -20.07 6.61 -2.19
N MET A 166 -20.16 5.33 -1.82
CA MET A 166 -21.37 4.52 -1.95
C MET A 166 -22.52 5.06 -1.09
N ASN A 167 -22.27 5.41 0.18
CA ASN A 167 -23.31 5.97 1.05
C ASN A 167 -23.89 7.28 0.47
N SER A 168 -23.02 8.11 -0.10
CA SER A 168 -23.41 9.35 -0.78
C SER A 168 -24.29 9.06 -2.00
N LEU A 169 -23.94 8.06 -2.82
CA LEU A 169 -24.76 7.63 -3.96
C LEU A 169 -26.12 7.07 -3.53
N ILE A 170 -26.16 6.22 -2.49
CA ILE A 170 -27.40 5.64 -1.95
C ILE A 170 -28.34 6.74 -1.46
N SER A 171 -27.81 7.76 -0.77
CA SER A 171 -28.62 8.90 -0.31
C SER A 171 -29.18 9.78 -1.43
N SER A 172 -28.54 9.75 -2.61
CA SER A 172 -28.96 10.51 -3.78
C SER A 172 -30.01 9.79 -4.62
N PHE A 173 -30.24 8.48 -4.40
CA PHE A 173 -31.37 7.79 -5.02
C PHE A 173 -32.67 8.20 -4.31
N PRO A 174 -33.63 8.80 -5.03
CA PRO A 174 -34.92 9.12 -4.44
C PRO A 174 -35.56 7.82 -3.96
N LYS A 175 -36.04 7.78 -2.71
CA LYS A 175 -36.86 6.67 -2.23
C LYS A 175 -38.07 6.55 -3.16
N LEU A 176 -38.10 5.54 -4.02
CA LEU A 176 -39.30 5.25 -4.79
C LEU A 176 -40.43 5.02 -3.78
N PRO A 177 -41.59 5.69 -3.93
CA PRO A 177 -42.75 5.35 -3.14
C PRO A 177 -43.18 3.94 -3.57
N VAL A 178 -42.84 2.95 -2.75
CA VAL A 178 -43.42 1.61 -2.85
C VAL A 178 -44.87 1.75 -2.40
N SER A 179 -45.78 2.01 -3.33
CA SER A 179 -47.21 1.89 -3.14
C SER A 179 -47.54 0.40 -2.95
N VAL A 180 -47.40 -0.09 -1.73
CA VAL A 180 -47.88 -1.41 -1.33
C VAL A 180 -49.42 -1.37 -1.37
N PRO A 181 -50.08 -2.14 -2.24
CA PRO A 181 -51.53 -2.29 -2.15
C PRO A 181 -51.84 -3.04 -0.85
N ARG A 182 -52.59 -2.40 0.03
CA ARG A 182 -53.11 -3.03 1.25
C ARG A 182 -54.26 -3.97 0.85
N PRO A 183 -54.32 -5.22 1.36
CA PRO A 183 -55.40 -6.16 1.07
C PRO A 183 -56.74 -5.70 1.65
#